data_AF-A0A5S3YNP6-F1
#
_entry.id   AF-A0A5S3YNP6-F1
#
_cell.length_a   1.000
_cell.length_b   1.000
_cell.length_c   1.000
_cell.angle_alpha   90.00
_cell.angle_beta   90.00
_cell.angle_gamma   90.00
#
_symmetry.space_group_name_H-M   'P 1'
#
loop_
_entity.id
_entity.type
_entity.pdbx_description
1 polymer ?
#
loop_
_entity_poly.entity_id
_entity_poly.type
_entity_poly.pdbx_seq_one_letter_code
_entity_poly.pdbx_strand_id
1 'polypeptide(L)'
;SYAGMGVYKSSDNGKSWEWLGLPESHHIGKIQLHPTNPNVAWVAALGHLYSPNKERGVYKTIDGGKTWKQVLAVDDNTGAVDLDLNPQNPNELYAATW
;
A
#
# COMPACT_ATOMS: atom_id res chain seq x y z
N SER A 1 -19.78 6.28 3.99
CA SER A 1 -18.36 6.16 4.34
C SER A 1 -17.55 6.30 3.05
N TYR A 2 -16.42 7.00 3.08
CA TYR A 2 -15.49 7.12 1.94
C TYR A 2 -14.25 6.20 2.11
N ALA A 3 -14.25 5.36 3.16
CA ALA A 3 -13.23 4.34 3.40
C ALA A 3 -13.40 3.13 2.47
N GLY A 4 -12.29 2.67 1.90
CA GLY A 4 -12.18 1.39 1.21
C GLY A 4 -11.91 0.23 2.18
N MET A 5 -11.88 -0.98 1.61
CA MET A 5 -11.72 -2.24 2.35
C MET A 5 -10.29 -2.83 2.25
N GLY A 6 -9.33 -2.03 1.79
CA GLY A 6 -7.94 -2.47 1.55
C GLY A 6 -7.67 -2.87 0.09
N VAL A 7 -6.78 -3.85 -0.09
CA VAL A 7 -6.24 -4.22 -1.40
C VAL A 7 -6.99 -5.40 -2.00
N TYR A 8 -7.28 -5.30 -3.29
CA TYR A 8 -7.80 -6.39 -4.10
C TYR A 8 -6.89 -6.63 -5.30
N LYS A 9 -6.82 -7.87 -5.77
CA LYS A 9 -6.07 -8.24 -6.97
C LYS A 9 -6.93 -9.10 -7.87
N SER A 10 -6.83 -8.83 -9.17
CA SER A 10 -7.34 -9.72 -10.21
C SER A 10 -6.18 -10.38 -10.94
N SER A 11 -6.36 -11.66 -11.30
CA SER A 11 -5.46 -12.42 -12.17
C SER A 11 -6.10 -12.80 -13.50
N ASP A 12 -7.30 -12.28 -13.80
CA ASP A 12 -8.11 -12.68 -14.95
C ASP A 12 -8.64 -11.48 -15.74
N ASN A 13 -7.83 -10.42 -15.82
CA ASN A 13 -8.16 -9.15 -16.49
C ASN A 13 -9.40 -8.45 -15.92
N GLY A 14 -9.58 -8.53 -14.60
CA GLY A 14 -10.63 -7.83 -13.86
C GLY A 14 -11.99 -8.53 -13.83
N LYS A 15 -12.09 -9.79 -14.26
CA LYS A 15 -13.35 -10.55 -14.23
C LYS A 15 -13.70 -10.99 -12.80
N SER A 16 -12.70 -11.35 -12.00
CA SER A 16 -12.82 -11.64 -10.58
C SER A 16 -11.70 -10.97 -9.80
N TRP A 17 -11.97 -10.76 -8.50
CA TRP A 17 -11.08 -10.06 -7.58
C TRP A 17 -10.98 -10.83 -6.27
N GLU A 18 -9.75 -11.03 -5.82
CA GLU A 18 -9.45 -11.61 -4.52
C GLU A 18 -9.07 -10.49 -3.55
N TRP A 19 -9.61 -10.54 -2.33
CA TRP A 19 -9.24 -9.62 -1.27
C TRP A 19 -7.91 -10.03 -0.64
N LEU A 20 -6.97 -9.10 -0.55
CA LEU A 20 -5.59 -9.34 -0.11
C LEU A 20 -5.24 -8.66 1.22
N GLY A 21 -6.23 -8.11 1.94
CA GLY A 21 -6.02 -7.52 3.26
C GLY A 21 -5.85 -6.01 3.27
N LEU A 22 -5.25 -5.49 4.34
CA LEU A 22 -5.19 -4.06 4.71
C LEU A 22 -6.57 -3.41 4.98
N PRO A 23 -7.46 -4.03 5.79
CA PRO A 23 -8.81 -3.51 6.03
C PRO A 23 -8.82 -2.09 6.63
N GLU A 24 -7.91 -1.80 7.56
CA GLU A 24 -7.82 -0.50 8.25
C GLU A 24 -6.97 0.55 7.50
N SER A 25 -6.51 0.24 6.29
CA SER A 25 -5.81 1.23 5.46
C SER A 25 -6.74 2.36 5.04
N HIS A 26 -8.05 2.10 4.95
CA HIS A 26 -9.15 2.96 4.50
C HIS A 26 -8.90 3.64 3.15
N HIS A 27 -7.93 4.55 3.08
CA HIS A 27 -7.56 5.31 1.89
C HIS A 27 -6.17 4.88 1.45
N ILE A 28 -6.10 4.36 0.23
CA ILE A 28 -4.85 3.98 -0.43
C ILE A 28 -4.56 5.05 -1.47
N GLY A 29 -3.43 5.75 -1.33
CA GLY A 29 -3.01 6.77 -2.28
C GLY A 29 -2.34 6.17 -3.52
N LYS A 30 -1.51 5.13 -3.32
CA LYS A 30 -0.82 4.45 -4.41
C LYS A 30 -0.53 2.98 -4.10
N ILE A 31 -0.54 2.18 -5.16
CA ILE A 31 0.04 0.83 -5.19
C ILE A 31 1.21 0.87 -6.17
N GLN A 32 2.42 0.61 -5.67
CA GLN A 32 3.64 0.58 -6.48
C GLN A 32 4.10 -0.86 -6.63
N LEU A 33 4.20 -1.33 -7.87
CA LEU A 33 4.69 -2.68 -8.17
C LEU A 33 6.21 -2.66 -8.38
N HIS A 34 6.88 -3.73 -8.00
CA HIS A 34 8.28 -3.94 -8.38
C HIS A 34 8.37 -4.22 -9.90
N PRO A 35 9.32 -3.61 -10.63
CA PRO A 35 9.35 -3.64 -12.10
C PRO A 35 9.56 -5.04 -12.69
N THR A 36 10.25 -5.93 -11.97
CA THR A 36 10.62 -7.28 -12.47
C THR A 36 10.21 -8.43 -11.55
N ASN A 37 9.62 -8.16 -10.39
CA ASN A 37 9.28 -9.18 -9.41
C ASN A 37 7.79 -9.06 -9.04
N PRO A 38 6.90 -9.87 -9.63
CA PRO A 38 5.47 -9.73 -9.45
C PRO A 38 4.97 -10.04 -8.03
N ASN A 39 5.84 -10.61 -7.16
CA ASN A 39 5.49 -10.88 -5.78
C ASN A 39 5.76 -9.69 -4.84
N VAL A 40 6.48 -8.67 -5.31
CA VAL A 40 6.85 -7.51 -4.51
C VAL A 40 6.03 -6.30 -4.91
N ALA A 41 5.34 -5.70 -3.94
CA ALA A 41 4.60 -4.47 -4.11
C ALA A 41 4.61 -3.66 -2.81
N TRP A 42 4.36 -2.36 -2.95
CA TRP A 42 4.20 -1.42 -1.86
C TRP A 42 2.87 -0.70 -1.96
N VAL A 43 2.30 -0.35 -0.82
CA VAL A 43 1.03 0.36 -0.69
C VAL A 43 1.24 1.57 0.20
N ALA A 44 0.92 2.76 -0.31
CA ALA A 44 0.80 3.98 0.47
C ALA A 44 -0.59 4.00 1.12
N ALA A 45 -0.64 3.69 2.42
CA ALA A 45 -1.83 3.77 3.24
C ALA A 45 -1.89 5.15 3.92
N LEU A 46 -2.89 5.94 3.53
CA LEU A 46 -3.16 7.21 4.18
C LEU A 46 -3.87 6.98 5.52
N GLY A 47 -4.68 5.93 5.66
CA GLY A 47 -5.39 5.63 6.91
C GLY A 47 -6.66 6.46 7.09
N HIS A 48 -7.04 6.71 8.34
CA HIS A 48 -8.29 7.38 8.69
C HIS A 48 -8.18 8.90 8.49
N LEU A 49 -9.01 9.54 7.66
CA LEU A 49 -8.79 10.97 7.36
C LEU A 49 -8.97 11.93 8.56
N TYR A 50 -9.81 11.56 9.54
CA TYR A 50 -10.23 12.48 10.61
C TYR A 50 -10.01 11.91 12.02
N SER A 51 -9.21 10.86 12.16
CA SER A 51 -8.84 10.30 13.47
C SER A 51 -7.47 9.62 13.42
N PRO A 52 -6.75 9.53 14.55
CA PRO A 52 -5.52 8.75 14.60
C PRO A 52 -5.77 7.27 14.27
N ASN A 53 -4.85 6.64 13.56
CA ASN A 53 -4.84 5.20 13.34
C ASN A 53 -3.40 4.69 13.11
N LYS A 54 -3.11 3.46 13.53
CA LYS A 54 -1.75 2.89 13.46
C LYS A 54 -1.44 2.32 12.09
N GLU A 55 -2.47 2.08 11.29
CA GLU A 55 -2.42 1.41 10.00
C GLU A 55 -2.13 2.38 8.84
N ARG A 56 -1.39 3.45 9.14
CA ARG A 56 -0.87 4.45 8.22
C ARG A 56 0.52 4.10 7.69
N GLY A 57 0.96 4.77 6.65
CA GLY A 57 2.33 4.69 6.15
C GLY A 57 2.47 3.70 4.99
N VAL A 58 3.62 3.05 4.89
CA VAL A 58 3.94 2.20 3.73
C VAL A 58 3.95 0.74 4.12
N TYR A 59 3.14 -0.05 3.43
CA TYR A 59 3.13 -1.51 3.54
C TYR A 59 3.86 -2.13 2.36
N LYS A 60 4.59 -3.22 2.62
CA LYS A 60 5.28 -4.02 1.60
C LYS A 60 4.81 -5.47 1.67
N THR A 61 4.59 -6.07 0.51
CA THR A 61 4.48 -7.52 0.35
C THR A 61 5.68 -8.06 -0.40
N ILE A 62 6.01 -9.34 -0.17
CA ILE A 62 7.01 -10.11 -0.93
C ILE A 62 6.46 -11.45 -1.43
N ASP A 63 5.16 -11.69 -1.24
CA ASP A 63 4.48 -12.95 -1.54
C ASP A 63 3.23 -12.75 -2.42
N GLY A 64 3.18 -11.64 -3.15
CA GLY A 64 2.09 -11.31 -4.07
C GLY A 64 0.83 -10.78 -3.37
N GLY A 65 0.98 -10.29 -2.14
CA GLY A 65 -0.08 -9.67 -1.34
C GLY A 65 -0.78 -10.63 -0.38
N LYS A 66 -0.24 -11.83 -0.14
CA LYS A 66 -0.78 -12.75 0.89
C LYS A 66 -0.49 -12.22 2.28
N THR A 67 0.67 -11.60 2.47
CA THR A 67 1.04 -10.91 3.71
C THR A 67 1.59 -9.51 3.41
N TRP A 68 1.37 -8.61 4.38
CA TRP A 68 1.80 -7.22 4.33
C TRP A 68 2.58 -6.86 5.59
N LYS A 69 3.74 -6.24 5.41
CA LYS A 69 4.58 -5.70 6.49
C LYS A 69 4.61 -4.19 6.39
N GLN A 70 4.32 -3.49 7.49
CA GLN A 70 4.55 -2.05 7.59
C GLN A 70 6.06 -1.79 7.61
N VAL A 71 6.56 -1.06 6.62
CA VAL A 71 7.99 -0.76 6.43
C VAL A 71 8.33 0.71 6.61
N LEU A 72 7.32 1.59 6.62
CA LEU A 72 7.44 2.98 7.03
C LEU A 72 6.21 3.38 7.84
N ALA A 73 6.44 3.95 9.02
CA ALA A 73 5.44 4.59 9.86
C ALA A 73 6.08 5.85 10.44
N VAL A 74 5.30 6.94 10.52
CA VAL A 74 5.76 8.21 11.11
C VAL A 74 5.17 8.35 12.50
N ASP A 75 3.85 8.46 12.58
CA ASP A 75 3.05 8.42 13.80
C ASP A 75 1.60 8.02 13.45
N ASP A 76 0.68 8.11 14.42
CA ASP A 76 -0.72 7.71 14.25
C ASP A 76 -1.55 8.74 13.43
N ASN A 77 -1.00 9.91 13.09
CA ASN A 77 -1.68 10.99 12.36
C ASN A 77 -1.15 11.20 10.94
N THR A 78 0.08 10.78 10.64
CA THR A 78 0.72 10.96 9.34
C THR A 78 0.67 9.69 8.50
N GLY A 79 0.04 9.78 7.32
CA GLY A 79 -0.12 8.70 6.35
C GLY A 79 0.80 8.84 5.13
N ALA A 80 0.86 7.80 4.30
CA ALA A 80 1.53 7.86 3.00
C ALA A 80 0.51 8.09 1.89
N VAL A 81 0.82 8.98 0.96
CA VAL A 81 -0.09 9.37 -0.13
C VAL A 81 0.42 8.99 -1.51
N ASP A 82 1.74 8.94 -1.70
CA ASP A 82 2.36 8.61 -2.97
C ASP A 82 3.67 7.86 -2.73
N LEU A 83 4.07 7.06 -3.72
CA LEU A 83 5.26 6.23 -3.74
C LEU A 83 5.89 6.29 -5.12
N ASP A 84 7.20 6.45 -5.23
CA ASP A 84 7.86 6.25 -6.52
C ASP A 84 9.17 5.49 -6.37
N LEU A 85 9.44 4.60 -7.32
CA LEU A 85 10.66 3.82 -7.34
C LEU A 85 11.72 4.58 -8.13
N ASN A 86 12.97 4.51 -7.67
CA ASN A 86 14.08 4.87 -8.53
C ASN A 86 14.12 3.89 -9.72
N PRO A 87 13.93 4.36 -10.97
CA PRO A 87 13.89 3.49 -12.14
C PRO A 87 15.23 2.78 -12.42
N GLN A 88 16.34 3.32 -11.89
CA GLN A 88 17.68 2.72 -12.00
C GLN A 88 18.00 1.79 -10.83
N ASN A 89 17.28 1.89 -9.71
CA ASN A 89 17.48 1.09 -8.51
C ASN A 89 16.16 0.78 -7.80
N PRO A 90 15.49 -0.34 -8.14
CA PRO A 90 14.19 -0.70 -7.55
C PRO A 90 14.21 -1.02 -6.04
N ASN A 91 15.38 -1.00 -5.40
CA ASN A 91 15.49 -1.08 -3.94
C ASN A 91 15.37 0.28 -3.24
N GLU A 92 15.36 1.37 -4.01
CA GLU A 92 15.19 2.72 -3.52
C GLU A 92 13.78 3.22 -3.88
N LEU A 93 13.02 3.54 -2.84
CA LEU A 93 11.63 3.97 -2.92
C LEU A 93 11.49 5.30 -2.17
N TYR A 94 10.90 6.29 -2.82
CA TYR A 94 10.52 7.56 -2.22
C TYR A 94 9.06 7.50 -1.80
N ALA A 95 8.74 8.02 -0.62
CA ALA A 95 7.38 8.10 -0.12
C ALA A 95 7.05 9.54 0.25
N ALA A 96 5.92 10.04 -0.23
CA ALA A 96 5.34 11.29 0.23
C ALA A 96 4.39 10.99 1.39
N THR A 97 4.57 11.69 2.51
CA THR A 97 3.74 11.56 3.70
C THR A 97 3.03 12.86 4.03
N TRP A 98 1.81 12.76 4.53
CA TRP A 98 0.97 13.89 4.93
C TRP A 98 0.32 13.60 6.29
#